data_AF-A0A819CQ86-F1
#
_entry.id   AF-A0A819CQ86-F1
#
_cell.length_a   1.000
_cell.length_b   1.000
_cell.length_c   1.000
_cell.angle_alpha   90.00
_cell.angle_beta   90.00
_cell.angle_gamma   90.00
#
_symmetry.space_group_name_H-M   'P 1'
#
loop_
_entity.id
_entity.type
_entity.pdbx_description
1 polymer ?
#
loop_
_entity_poly.entity_id
_entity_poly.type
_entity_poly.pdbx_seq_one_letter_code
_entity_poly.pdbx_strand_id
1 'polypeptide(L)'
;FHTHKLAWNNTEFDGRSDYGPFLAEGIVAGGLFSGGDDVKTQETRDYYDQMLGQGMGGIAGAFQDPCYHKACDSIQNINEFAFEKMVQAAAYALESLARQDNLTQWLYPNGKFTRSNNESPQRKYNSVNEYFGLPYF
;
A
#
# COMPACT_ATOMS: atom_id res chain seq x y z
N PHE A 1 9.04 -4.90 10.56
CA PHE A 1 8.43 -3.84 11.41
C PHE A 1 8.64 -4.08 12.90
N HIS A 2 8.13 -5.15 13.51
CA HIS A 2 8.26 -5.41 14.95
C HIS A 2 9.70 -5.43 15.49
N THR A 3 10.61 -6.19 14.85
CA THR A 3 12.03 -6.28 15.24
C THR A 3 12.74 -4.93 15.24
N HIS A 4 12.33 -4.03 14.35
CA HIS A 4 12.93 -2.70 14.18
C HIS A 4 12.12 -1.59 14.86
N LYS A 5 11.07 -1.93 15.65
CA LYS A 5 10.17 -0.98 16.31
C LYS A 5 9.59 0.08 15.36
N LEU A 6 9.31 -0.31 14.13
CA LEU A 6 8.66 0.57 13.17
C LEU A 6 7.14 0.47 13.30
N ALA A 7 6.48 1.63 13.30
CA ALA A 7 5.03 1.72 13.24
C ALA A 7 4.50 1.15 11.91
N TRP A 8 3.38 0.45 11.95
CA TRP A 8 2.68 -0.04 10.76
C TRP A 8 1.19 -0.15 11.01
N ASN A 9 0.41 -0.07 9.94
CA ASN A 9 -1.00 -0.43 9.92
C ASN A 9 -1.33 -1.02 8.54
N ASN A 10 -2.45 -1.74 8.43
CA ASN A 10 -2.94 -2.20 7.15
C ASN A 10 -3.65 -1.05 6.42
N THR A 11 -3.48 -1.00 5.11
CA THR A 11 -4.25 -0.16 4.20
C THR A 11 -5.07 -1.09 3.30
N GLU A 12 -6.36 -0.79 3.15
CA GLU A 12 -7.23 -1.59 2.30
C GLU A 12 -6.86 -1.45 0.82
N PHE A 13 -7.07 -2.52 0.05
CA PHE A 13 -7.01 -2.45 -1.39
C PHE A 13 -8.32 -1.86 -1.94
N ASP A 14 -8.38 -0.53 -1.99
CA ASP A 14 -9.53 0.25 -2.45
C ASP A 14 -9.59 0.49 -3.97
N GLY A 15 -8.60 -0.03 -4.71
CA GLY A 15 -8.45 0.16 -6.15
C GLY A 15 -7.78 1.47 -6.61
N ARG A 16 -7.30 2.34 -5.70
CA ARG A 16 -6.68 3.64 -6.02
C ARG A 16 -5.16 3.56 -6.34
N SER A 17 -4.66 2.40 -6.78
CA SER A 17 -3.26 2.22 -7.18
C SER A 17 -3.10 1.08 -8.19
N ASP A 18 -1.88 0.88 -8.69
CA ASP A 18 -1.56 -0.03 -9.79
C ASP A 18 -1.68 -1.52 -9.45
N TYR A 19 -1.85 -1.88 -8.17
CA TYR A 19 -2.14 -3.27 -7.78
C TYR A 19 -3.48 -3.77 -8.34
N GLY A 20 -4.37 -2.84 -8.69
CA GLY A 20 -5.75 -3.14 -9.05
C GLY A 20 -5.91 -4.17 -10.18
N PRO A 21 -5.34 -3.91 -11.36
CA PRO A 21 -5.37 -4.86 -12.48
C PRO A 21 -4.78 -6.25 -12.17
N PHE A 22 -3.78 -6.34 -11.28
CA PHE A 22 -3.22 -7.63 -10.85
C PHE A 22 -4.24 -8.44 -10.04
N LEU A 23 -4.87 -7.80 -9.06
CA LEU A 23 -5.90 -8.44 -8.23
C LEU A 23 -7.09 -8.90 -9.08
N ALA A 24 -7.49 -8.11 -10.10
CA ALA A 24 -8.59 -8.43 -11.01
C ALA A 24 -8.36 -9.72 -11.84
N GLU A 25 -7.10 -10.10 -12.03
CA GLU A 25 -6.69 -11.33 -12.73
C GLU A 25 -6.18 -12.42 -11.77
N GLY A 26 -6.47 -12.29 -10.46
CA GLY A 26 -6.11 -13.31 -9.46
C GLY A 26 -4.62 -13.37 -9.13
N ILE A 27 -3.86 -12.35 -9.52
CA ILE A 27 -2.46 -12.19 -9.13
C ILE A 27 -2.42 -11.53 -7.75
N VAL A 28 -1.86 -12.23 -6.77
CA VAL A 28 -1.71 -11.69 -5.40
C VAL A 28 -0.83 -10.45 -5.45
N ALA A 29 -1.29 -9.36 -4.85
CA ALA A 29 -0.56 -8.11 -4.75
C ALA A 29 -0.33 -7.71 -3.27
N GLY A 30 0.69 -6.89 -3.07
CA GLY A 30 1.13 -6.35 -1.78
C GLY A 30 1.81 -5.00 -2.02
N GLY A 31 1.94 -4.19 -0.97
CA GLY A 31 2.56 -2.89 -1.10
C GLY A 31 2.86 -2.23 0.23
N LEU A 32 3.48 -1.05 0.15
CA LEU A 32 3.75 -0.17 1.27
C LEU A 32 3.15 1.20 0.95
N PHE A 33 2.56 1.85 1.96
CA PHE A 33 1.98 3.17 1.82
C PHE A 33 2.30 4.00 3.08
N SER A 34 2.81 5.22 2.88
CA SER A 34 3.11 6.16 3.97
C SER A 34 1.95 7.11 4.28
N GLY A 35 0.87 7.03 3.53
CA GLY A 35 -0.27 7.94 3.60
C GLY A 35 -0.36 8.92 2.42
N GLY A 36 -1.52 9.55 2.29
CA GLY A 36 -1.85 10.47 1.19
C GLY A 36 -2.83 11.56 1.64
N ASP A 37 -4.02 11.59 1.05
CA ASP A 37 -5.08 12.56 1.31
C ASP A 37 -5.92 12.30 2.57
N ASP A 38 -5.58 11.29 3.38
CA ASP A 38 -6.27 11.03 4.64
C ASP A 38 -5.77 11.91 5.78
N VAL A 39 -6.67 12.21 6.73
CA VAL A 39 -6.34 12.96 7.95
C VAL A 39 -5.75 12.00 9.00
N LYS A 40 -4.60 12.36 9.55
CA LYS A 40 -3.96 11.61 10.63
C LYS A 40 -4.75 11.78 11.93
N THR A 41 -5.28 10.69 12.46
CA THR A 41 -6.03 10.70 13.71
C THR A 41 -5.11 10.90 14.92
N GLN A 42 -5.69 11.27 16.06
CA GLN A 42 -4.94 11.39 17.32
C GLN A 42 -4.32 10.04 17.72
N GLU A 43 -5.08 8.95 17.57
CA GLU A 43 -4.64 7.59 17.88
C GLU A 43 -3.47 7.17 16.98
N THR A 44 -3.52 7.51 15.69
CA THR A 44 -2.43 7.23 14.75
C THR A 44 -1.17 8.00 15.12
N ARG A 45 -1.30 9.29 15.45
CA ARG A 45 -0.19 10.12 15.93
C ARG A 45 0.43 9.53 17.19
N ASP A 46 -0.38 9.15 18.17
CA ASP A 46 0.10 8.63 19.45
C ASP A 46 0.79 7.27 19.29
N TYR A 47 0.23 6.41 18.44
CA TYR A 47 0.86 5.14 18.07
C TYR A 47 2.23 5.34 17.40
N TYR A 48 2.34 6.29 16.48
CA TYR A 48 3.61 6.61 15.82
C TYR A 48 4.64 7.18 16.80
N ASP A 49 4.21 8.08 17.70
CA ASP A 49 5.08 8.65 18.75
C ASP A 49 5.61 7.57 19.70
N GLN A 50 4.76 6.60 20.07
CA GLN A 50 5.15 5.48 20.92
C GLN A 50 6.16 4.55 20.22
N MET A 51 5.96 4.26 18.94
CA MET A 51 6.78 3.31 18.20
C MET A 51 8.12 3.92 17.76
N LEU A 52 8.08 5.15 17.22
CA LEU A 52 9.24 5.80 16.60
C LEU A 52 10.05 6.63 17.59
N GLY A 53 9.43 7.07 18.69
CA GLY A 53 10.04 7.93 19.70
C GLY A 53 9.31 9.27 19.83
N GLN A 54 9.43 9.88 21.01
CA GLN A 54 8.74 11.12 21.34
C GLN A 54 9.06 12.23 20.32
N GLY A 55 8.01 12.83 19.75
CA GLY A 55 8.10 13.87 18.72
C GLY A 55 8.04 13.36 17.28
N MET A 56 8.08 12.04 17.06
CA MET A 56 8.04 11.44 15.72
C MET A 56 6.64 11.06 15.25
N GLY A 57 5.61 11.24 16.09
CA GLY A 57 4.22 10.94 15.72
C GLY A 57 3.60 11.85 14.65
N GLY A 58 4.24 12.99 14.35
CA GLY A 58 3.69 14.01 13.47
C GLY A 58 2.55 14.80 14.11
N ILE A 59 1.69 15.38 13.27
CA ILE A 59 0.61 16.29 13.67
C ILE A 59 -0.75 15.60 13.47
N ALA A 60 -1.51 15.44 14.56
CA ALA A 60 -2.89 14.97 14.51
C ALA A 60 -3.80 16.04 13.89
N GLY A 61 -4.81 15.61 13.12
CA GLY A 61 -5.71 16.50 12.40
C GLY A 61 -5.16 17.09 11.10
N ALA A 62 -3.87 16.88 10.81
CA ALA A 62 -3.27 17.23 9.52
C ALA A 62 -3.43 16.07 8.52
N PHE A 63 -3.48 16.40 7.23
CA PHE A 63 -3.33 15.41 6.16
C PHE A 63 -2.00 14.65 6.33
N GLN A 64 -2.00 13.36 5.97
CA GLN A 64 -0.81 12.53 6.01
C GLN A 64 0.26 13.07 5.04
N ASP A 65 -0.15 13.46 3.84
CA ASP A 65 0.63 14.29 2.91
C ASP A 65 -0.12 15.61 2.61
N PRO A 66 0.30 16.75 3.21
CA PRO A 66 -0.30 18.05 2.95
C PRO A 66 -0.16 18.55 1.51
N CYS A 67 0.77 17.99 0.73
CA CYS A 67 1.05 18.35 -0.65
C CYS A 67 0.52 17.35 -1.68
N TYR A 68 -0.24 16.33 -1.28
CA TYR A 68 -0.83 15.36 -2.20
C TYR A 68 -1.56 16.04 -3.38
N HIS A 69 -1.11 15.76 -4.61
CA HIS A 69 -1.61 16.38 -5.86
C HIS A 69 -1.55 17.92 -5.91
N LYS A 70 -0.61 18.54 -5.19
CA LYS A 70 -0.37 20.00 -5.21
C LYS A 70 0.99 20.31 -5.81
N ALA A 71 1.20 21.57 -6.22
CA ALA A 71 2.47 22.03 -6.77
C ALA A 71 3.66 21.95 -5.78
N CYS A 72 3.39 21.79 -4.48
CA CYS A 72 4.42 21.61 -3.46
C CYS A 72 4.85 20.14 -3.28
N ASP A 73 4.28 19.20 -4.04
CA ASP A 73 4.76 17.82 -4.09
C ASP A 73 6.08 17.76 -4.86
N SER A 74 7.16 18.03 -4.14
CA SER A 74 8.53 18.07 -4.64
C SER A 74 9.45 17.34 -3.68
N ILE A 75 10.75 17.28 -3.99
CA ILE A 75 11.76 16.70 -3.10
C ILE A 75 11.82 17.37 -1.72
N GLN A 76 11.26 18.59 -1.58
CA GLN A 76 11.17 19.28 -0.30
C GLN A 76 10.06 18.73 0.61
N ASN A 77 9.11 17.93 0.08
CA ASN A 77 8.02 17.31 0.83
C ASN A 77 8.31 15.85 1.25
N ILE A 78 9.58 15.42 1.19
CA ILE A 78 9.97 14.07 1.57
C ILE A 78 10.37 14.02 3.05
N ASN A 79 9.75 13.11 3.79
CA ASN A 79 10.27 12.70 5.10
C ASN A 79 11.38 11.65 4.89
N GLU A 80 12.64 12.05 5.05
CA GLU A 80 13.80 11.19 4.77
C GLU A 80 13.82 9.90 5.60
N PHE A 81 13.42 9.97 6.88
CA PHE A 81 13.33 8.79 7.73
C PHE A 81 12.30 7.79 7.20
N ALA A 82 11.09 8.25 6.89
CA ALA A 82 10.05 7.40 6.34
C ALA A 82 10.49 6.81 4.99
N PHE A 83 11.07 7.63 4.10
CA PHE A 83 11.59 7.18 2.82
C PHE A 83 12.62 6.06 2.96
N GLU A 84 13.63 6.24 3.82
CA GLU A 84 14.66 5.22 4.08
C GLU A 84 14.04 3.90 4.56
N LYS A 85 13.10 3.97 5.53
CA LYS A 85 12.46 2.78 6.09
C LYS A 85 11.54 2.08 5.10
N MET A 86 10.86 2.84 4.24
CA MET A 86 10.02 2.29 3.17
C MET A 86 10.86 1.57 2.11
N VAL A 87 12.00 2.15 1.70
CA VAL A 87 12.94 1.50 0.77
C VAL A 87 13.52 0.23 1.38
N GLN A 88 13.95 0.27 2.64
CA GLN A 88 14.44 -0.92 3.35
C GLN A 88 13.37 -2.03 3.43
N ALA A 89 12.12 -1.66 3.77
CA ALA A 89 11.02 -2.60 3.84
C ALA A 89 10.68 -3.20 2.46
N ALA A 90 10.70 -2.41 1.40
CA ALA A 90 10.49 -2.88 0.03
C ALA A 90 11.58 -3.87 -0.40
N ALA A 91 12.84 -3.54 -0.15
CA ALA A 91 13.97 -4.42 -0.45
C ALA A 91 13.88 -5.74 0.33
N TYR A 92 13.55 -5.68 1.62
CA TYR A 92 13.36 -6.87 2.45
C TYR A 92 12.20 -7.74 1.96
N ALA A 93 11.07 -7.15 1.56
CA ALA A 93 9.93 -7.88 1.02
C ALA A 93 10.29 -8.61 -0.29
N LEU A 94 10.96 -7.92 -1.21
CA LEU A 94 11.43 -8.51 -2.46
C LEU A 94 12.39 -9.67 -2.21
N GLU A 95 13.39 -9.49 -1.34
CA GLU A 95 14.33 -10.56 -0.98
C GLU A 95 13.61 -11.75 -0.33
N SER A 96 12.71 -11.50 0.61
CA SER A 96 11.95 -12.53 1.31
C SER A 96 11.11 -13.38 0.36
N LEU A 97 10.48 -12.75 -0.63
CA LEU A 97 9.71 -13.45 -1.67
C LEU A 97 10.60 -14.20 -2.65
N ALA A 98 11.73 -13.59 -3.06
CA ALA A 98 12.68 -14.23 -3.98
C ALA A 98 13.37 -15.47 -3.38
N ARG A 99 13.50 -15.52 -2.05
CA ARG A 99 14.08 -16.65 -1.31
C ARG A 99 13.09 -17.77 -0.99
N GLN A 100 11.81 -17.66 -1.38
CA GLN A 100 10.86 -18.75 -1.17
C GLN A 100 11.19 -19.94 -2.07
N ASP A 101 11.43 -21.11 -1.46
CA ASP A 101 11.71 -22.36 -2.18
C ASP A 101 10.61 -22.72 -3.19
N ASN A 102 9.36 -22.43 -2.84
CA ASN A 102 8.22 -22.55 -3.73
C ASN A 102 7.27 -21.35 -3.56
N LEU A 103 7.64 -20.23 -4.19
CA LEU A 103 6.85 -19.00 -4.16
C LEU A 103 5.40 -19.20 -4.62
N THR A 104 5.16 -20.05 -5.63
CA THR A 104 3.80 -20.31 -6.12
C THR A 104 2.94 -20.99 -5.07
N GLN A 105 3.45 -22.05 -4.43
CA GLN A 105 2.71 -22.73 -3.36
C GLN A 105 2.50 -21.82 -2.15
N TRP A 106 3.48 -20.97 -1.83
CA TRP A 106 3.38 -20.02 -0.73
C TRP A 106 2.28 -18.96 -0.99
N LEU A 107 2.24 -18.40 -2.19
CA LEU A 107 1.20 -17.43 -2.60
C LEU A 107 -0.18 -18.07 -2.74
N TYR A 108 -0.23 -19.34 -3.14
CA TYR A 108 -1.46 -20.05 -3.48
C TYR A 108 -1.52 -21.42 -2.79
N PRO A 109 -1.63 -21.46 -1.45
CA PRO A 109 -1.54 -22.72 -0.69
C PRO A 109 -2.66 -23.70 -1.04
N ASN A 110 -3.80 -23.20 -1.52
CA ASN A 110 -4.97 -23.97 -1.94
C ASN A 110 -5.08 -24.09 -3.47
N GLY A 111 -3.99 -23.81 -4.20
CA GLY A 111 -3.97 -23.71 -5.66
C GLY A 111 -4.30 -22.32 -6.18
N LYS A 112 -3.83 -22.01 -7.40
CA LYS A 112 -4.19 -20.77 -8.08
C LYS A 112 -5.68 -20.78 -8.40
N PHE A 113 -6.35 -19.66 -8.18
CA PHE A 113 -7.72 -19.49 -8.64
C PHE A 113 -7.72 -19.56 -10.18
N THR A 114 -8.10 -20.70 -10.75
CA THR A 114 -8.38 -20.80 -12.18
C THR A 114 -9.81 -20.33 -12.37
N ARG A 115 -10.03 -19.27 -13.16
CA ARG A 115 -11.39 -18.89 -13.59
C ARG A 115 -12.06 -20.12 -14.20
N SER A 116 -12.97 -20.75 -13.47
CA SER A 116 -14.01 -21.59 -14.04
C SER A 116 -14.94 -20.67 -14.83
N ASN A 117 -15.32 -21.05 -16.04
CA ASN A 117 -16.16 -20.23 -16.93
C ASN A 117 -17.54 -19.84 -16.36
N ASN A 118 -17.90 -20.32 -15.16
CA ASN A 118 -19.26 -20.25 -14.62
C ASN A 118 -19.40 -19.63 -13.22
N GLU A 119 -18.36 -19.04 -12.63
CA GLU A 119 -18.50 -18.32 -11.35
C GLU A 119 -18.60 -16.80 -11.57
N SER A 120 -19.60 -16.22 -10.88
CA SER A 120 -20.14 -14.85 -10.92
C SER A 120 -19.24 -13.76 -11.50
N PRO A 121 -19.78 -12.83 -12.30
CA PRO A 121 -18.97 -11.82 -12.97
C PRO A 121 -18.34 -10.91 -11.92
N GLN A 122 -17.06 -11.11 -11.60
CA GLN A 122 -16.23 -9.97 -11.27
C GLN A 122 -16.39 -8.99 -12.42
N ARG A 123 -16.71 -7.74 -12.09
CA ARG A 123 -16.97 -6.68 -13.07
C ARG A 123 -15.82 -6.70 -14.08
N LYS A 124 -16.10 -7.16 -15.30
CA LYS A 124 -15.13 -7.11 -16.38
C LYS A 124 -15.05 -5.65 -16.79
N TYR A 125 -13.99 -4.98 -16.34
CA TYR A 125 -13.70 -3.63 -16.77
C TYR A 125 -13.16 -3.71 -18.19
N ASN A 126 -13.89 -3.14 -19.14
CA ASN A 126 -13.54 -3.13 -20.57
C ASN A 126 -12.45 -2.11 -20.89
N SER A 127 -12.07 -1.27 -19.91
CA SER A 127 -11.00 -0.30 -20.03
C SER A 127 -10.42 0.04 -18.67
N VAL A 128 -9.22 0.60 -18.69
CA VAL A 128 -8.56 1.18 -17.51
C VAL A 128 -9.42 2.31 -16.91
N ASN A 129 -10.16 3.05 -17.73
CA ASN A 129 -11.08 4.10 -17.27
C ASN A 129 -12.28 3.52 -16.51
N GLU A 130 -12.83 2.39 -16.98
CA GLU A 130 -13.91 1.68 -16.28
C GLU A 130 -13.42 1.14 -14.93
N TYR A 131 -12.17 0.64 -14.88
CA TYR A 131 -11.54 0.15 -13.67
C TYR A 131 -11.35 1.25 -12.61
N PHE A 132 -10.80 2.40 -13.01
CA PHE A 132 -10.51 3.52 -12.10
C PHE A 132 -11.67 4.50 -11.92
N GLY A 133 -12.84 4.26 -12.54
CA GLY A 133 -13.96 5.19 -12.50
C GLY A 133 -13.65 6.57 -13.08
N LEU A 134 -12.71 6.65 -14.02
CA LEU A 134 -12.31 7.90 -14.65
C LEU A 134 -13.38 8.34 -15.67
N PRO A 135 -13.67 9.65 -15.79
CA PRO A 135 -14.58 10.13 -16.81
C PRO A 135 -14.06 9.73 -18.20
N TYR A 136 -14.96 9.26 -19.06
CA TYR A 136 -14.67 9.14 -20.49
C TYR A 136 -14.56 10.56 -21.05
N PHE A 137 -13.36 10.92 -21.51
CA PHE A 137 -13.11 12.15 -22.27
C PHE A 137 -13.54 12.00 -23.73
#